data_AF-A0A1N7CPV2-F1
#
_entry.id   AF-A0A1N7CPV2-F1
#
_cell.length_a   1.000
_cell.length_b   1.000
_cell.length_c   1.000
_cell.angle_alpha   90.00
_cell.angle_beta   90.00
_cell.angle_gamma   90.00
#
_symmetry.space_group_name_H-M   'P 1'
#
loop_
_entity.id
_entity.type
_entity.pdbx_description
1 polymer ?
#
loop_
_entity_poly.entity_id
_entity_poly.type
_entity_poly.pdbx_seq_one_letter_code
_entity_poly.pdbx_strand_id
1 'polypeptide(L)'
;MSEQKGVIKHGLAGGGFVTLLLAGLFVVGLGVPTSVSMVGIVLWLALVGVTMLVAGLRERVILGPATLEWPRVAAISITILTLGWVTISLAGILTGQTMTGLGSLEAVLTLGMAAYFGWFARECWVGGDWIDDATFTVE
;
A
#
# COMPACT_ATOMS: atom_id res chain seq x y z
N MET A 1 -4.55 -16.56 16.62
CA MET A 1 -4.56 -15.96 15.26
C MET A 1 -5.52 -16.71 14.33
N SER A 2 -6.52 -16.03 13.74
CA SER A 2 -7.42 -16.62 12.73
C SER A 2 -6.70 -16.89 11.40
N GLU A 3 -7.12 -17.91 10.64
CA GLU A 3 -6.53 -18.23 9.33
C GLU A 3 -6.59 -17.03 8.37
N GLN A 4 -7.72 -16.30 8.37
CA GLN A 4 -7.92 -15.11 7.55
C GLN A 4 -6.93 -13.98 7.88
N LYS A 5 -6.69 -13.70 9.17
CA LYS A 5 -5.68 -12.71 9.60
C LYS A 5 -4.28 -13.12 9.11
N GLY A 6 -3.97 -14.42 9.17
CA GLY A 6 -2.71 -14.97 8.65
C GLY A 6 -2.51 -14.68 7.16
N VAL A 7 -3.53 -14.94 6.34
CA VAL A 7 -3.49 -14.67 4.89
C VAL A 7 -3.28 -13.19 4.60
N ILE A 8 -4.02 -12.29 5.28
CA ILE A 8 -3.88 -10.84 5.08
C ILE A 8 -2.48 -10.38 5.48
N LYS A 9 -1.95 -10.82 6.63
CA LYS A 9 -0.59 -10.48 7.08
C LYS A 9 0.47 -10.96 6.11
N HIS A 10 0.32 -12.18 5.58
CA HIS A 10 1.26 -12.72 4.60
C HIS A 10 1.19 -11.95 3.27
N GLY A 11 -0.02 -11.56 2.83
CA GLY A 11 -0.23 -10.71 1.67
C GLY A 11 0.42 -9.34 1.82
N LEU A 12 0.28 -8.71 2.99
CA LEU A 12 0.93 -7.44 3.32
C LEU A 12 2.46 -7.56 3.36
N ALA A 13 2.99 -8.62 3.98
CA ALA A 13 4.43 -8.88 4.01
C ALA A 13 5.01 -9.11 2.61
N GLY A 14 4.36 -9.97 1.81
CA GLY A 14 4.76 -10.26 0.43
C GLY A 14 4.65 -9.03 -0.47
N GLY A 15 3.54 -8.29 -0.38
CA GLY A 15 3.35 -7.03 -1.10
C GLY A 15 4.41 -6.00 -0.73
N GLY A 16 4.64 -5.78 0.57
CA GLY A 16 5.67 -4.87 1.05
C GLY A 16 7.07 -5.24 0.57
N PHE A 17 7.42 -6.52 0.60
CA PHE A 17 8.71 -7.02 0.08
C PHE A 17 8.86 -6.73 -1.42
N VAL A 18 7.85 -7.05 -2.23
CA VAL A 18 7.86 -6.79 -3.67
C VAL A 18 7.96 -5.29 -3.97
N THR A 19 7.24 -4.44 -3.23
CA THR A 19 7.30 -2.98 -3.38
C THR A 19 8.70 -2.43 -3.04
N LEU A 20 9.35 -2.94 -1.99
CA LEU A 20 10.73 -2.57 -1.65
C LEU A 20 11.73 -3.03 -2.71
N LEU A 21 11.55 -4.24 -3.22
CA LEU A 21 12.38 -4.77 -4.30
C LEU A 21 12.24 -3.90 -5.55
N LEU A 22 11.01 -3.49 -5.89
CA LEU A 22 10.75 -2.54 -6.98
C LEU A 22 11.47 -1.20 -6.73
N ALA A 23 11.36 -0.63 -5.53
CA ALA A 23 12.08 0.61 -5.18
C ALA A 23 13.61 0.46 -5.36
N GLY A 24 14.17 -0.66 -4.93
CA GLY A 24 15.59 -0.98 -5.11
C GLY A 24 15.97 -1.13 -6.57
N LEU A 25 15.15 -1.82 -7.38
CA LEU A 25 15.36 -1.95 -8.82
C LEU A 25 15.33 -0.62 -9.56
N PHE A 26 14.48 0.32 -9.14
CA PHE A 26 14.49 1.69 -9.69
C PHE A 26 15.85 2.37 -9.47
N VAL A 27 16.42 2.26 -8.27
CA VAL A 27 17.71 2.86 -7.94
C VAL A 27 18.88 2.15 -8.63
N VAL A 28 18.86 0.82 -8.70
CA VAL A 28 19.94 0.04 -9.32
C VAL A 28 19.88 0.11 -10.85
N GLY A 29 18.69 0.01 -11.43
CA GLY A 29 18.48 -0.07 -12.88
C GLY A 29 18.57 1.29 -13.58
N LEU A 30 18.09 2.37 -12.95
CA LEU A 30 18.12 3.72 -13.52
C LEU A 30 19.21 4.61 -12.90
N GLY A 31 19.96 4.09 -11.93
CA GLY A 31 20.97 4.84 -11.18
C GLY A 31 20.38 5.73 -10.08
N VAL A 32 21.25 6.55 -9.48
CA VAL A 32 20.84 7.49 -8.41
C VAL A 32 19.81 8.47 -8.98
N PRO A 33 18.60 8.58 -8.40
CA PRO A 33 17.57 9.48 -8.90
C PRO A 33 18.08 10.92 -8.99
N THR A 34 18.08 11.48 -10.20
CA THR A 34 18.54 12.85 -10.46
C THR A 34 17.41 13.88 -10.54
N SER A 35 16.16 13.42 -10.71
CA SER A 35 14.96 14.26 -10.76
C SER A 35 14.15 14.18 -9.47
N VAL A 36 13.53 15.29 -9.09
CA VAL A 36 12.69 15.38 -7.88
C VAL A 36 11.52 14.40 -7.94
N SER A 37 10.93 14.20 -9.12
CA SER A 37 9.83 13.26 -9.34
C SER A 37 10.25 11.81 -9.08
N MET A 38 11.43 11.41 -9.57
CA MET A 38 11.94 10.05 -9.38
C MET A 38 12.33 9.80 -7.92
N VAL A 39 12.93 10.79 -7.24
CA VAL A 39 13.16 10.73 -5.79
C VAL A 39 11.85 10.53 -5.04
N GLY A 40 10.81 11.31 -5.40
CA GLY A 40 9.48 11.20 -4.80
C GLY A 40 8.87 9.81 -4.96
N ILE A 41 8.93 9.22 -6.16
CA ILE A 41 8.42 7.87 -6.43
C ILE A 41 9.17 6.82 -5.62
N VAL A 42 10.51 6.87 -5.61
CA VAL A 42 11.33 5.90 -4.86
C VAL A 42 11.06 6.00 -3.36
N LEU A 43 11.00 7.21 -2.80
CA LEU A 43 10.68 7.41 -1.38
C LEU A 43 9.27 6.93 -1.05
N TRP A 44 8.29 7.19 -1.91
CA TRP A 44 6.93 6.70 -1.73
C TRP A 44 6.86 5.17 -1.77
N LEU A 45 7.49 4.53 -2.75
CA LEU A 45 7.56 3.05 -2.82
C LEU A 45 8.26 2.47 -1.58
N ALA A 46 9.36 3.09 -1.14
CA ALA A 46 10.06 2.68 0.07
C ALA A 46 9.14 2.79 1.30
N LEU A 47 8.43 3.91 1.44
CA LEU A 47 7.50 4.16 2.54
C LEU A 47 6.34 3.15 2.55
N VAL A 48 5.70 2.92 1.42
CA VAL A 48 4.64 1.92 1.27
C VAL A 48 5.16 0.52 1.57
N GLY A 49 6.31 0.16 0.99
CA GLY A 49 6.90 -1.16 1.17
C GLY A 49 7.25 -1.44 2.63
N VAL A 50 7.87 -0.47 3.33
CA VAL A 50 8.17 -0.59 4.76
C VAL A 50 6.89 -0.70 5.59
N THR A 51 5.90 0.16 5.36
CA THR A 51 4.67 0.16 6.16
C THR A 51 3.86 -1.12 5.96
N MET A 52 3.72 -1.63 4.74
CA MET A 52 3.08 -2.93 4.46
C MET A 52 3.83 -4.09 5.09
N LEU A 53 5.17 -4.09 5.02
CA LEU A 53 5.99 -5.14 5.62
C LEU A 53 5.91 -5.12 7.15
N VAL A 54 5.89 -3.92 7.76
CA VAL A 54 5.63 -3.76 9.19
C VAL A 54 4.24 -4.26 9.55
N ALA A 55 3.21 -3.93 8.77
CA ALA A 55 1.86 -4.47 8.97
C ALA A 55 1.83 -6.01 8.83
N GLY A 56 2.58 -6.59 7.90
CA GLY A 56 2.63 -8.05 7.75
C GLY A 56 3.33 -8.77 8.91
N LEU A 57 4.35 -8.15 9.51
CA LEU A 57 5.23 -8.80 10.49
C LEU A 57 4.94 -8.43 11.95
N ARG A 58 4.39 -7.24 12.22
CA ARG A 58 4.21 -6.70 13.58
C ARG A 58 2.73 -6.55 13.90
N GLU A 59 2.35 -7.03 15.08
CA GLU A 59 0.99 -6.87 15.61
C GLU A 59 0.78 -5.49 16.26
N ARG A 60 1.85 -4.90 16.78
CA ARG A 60 1.87 -3.60 17.46
C ARG A 60 3.10 -2.81 17.03
N VAL A 61 2.91 -1.53 16.78
CA VAL A 61 3.97 -0.59 16.39
C VAL A 61 3.97 0.58 17.37
N ILE A 62 5.09 0.80 18.03
CA ILE A 62 5.26 1.92 18.95
C ILE A 62 5.78 3.12 18.14
N LEU A 63 4.99 4.18 18.10
CA LEU A 63 5.30 5.45 17.45
C LEU A 63 5.34 6.54 18.52
N GLY A 64 6.52 6.70 19.14
CA GLY A 64 6.72 7.60 20.26
C GLY A 64 5.86 7.18 21.47
N PRO A 65 4.98 8.05 22.00
CA PRO A 65 4.12 7.71 23.14
C PRO A 65 2.88 6.86 22.76
N ALA A 66 2.58 6.70 21.46
CA ALA A 66 1.40 5.98 21.00
C ALA A 66 1.73 4.56 20.51
N THR A 67 0.91 3.59 20.89
CA THR A 67 0.96 2.24 20.32
C THR A 67 -0.13 2.11 19.26
N LEU A 68 0.27 1.91 18.02
CA LEU A 68 -0.61 1.62 16.90
C LEU A 68 -0.76 0.11 16.76
N GLU A 69 -2.00 -0.34 16.79
CA GLU A 69 -2.36 -1.73 16.57
C GLU A 69 -2.38 -2.06 15.08
N TRP A 70 -2.13 -3.35 14.78
CA TRP A 70 -2.05 -3.90 13.44
C TRP A 70 -3.12 -3.39 12.45
N PRO A 71 -4.43 -3.36 12.79
CA PRO A 71 -5.47 -2.92 11.86
C PRO A 71 -5.22 -1.50 11.35
N ARG A 72 -4.80 -0.60 12.24
CA ARG A 72 -4.50 0.80 11.89
C ARG A 72 -3.26 0.92 11.02
N VAL A 73 -2.23 0.12 11.29
CA VAL A 73 -1.01 0.10 10.48
C VAL A 73 -1.32 -0.39 9.06
N ALA A 74 -2.12 -1.46 8.94
CA ALA A 74 -2.59 -1.96 7.65
C ALA A 74 -3.41 -0.91 6.88
N ALA A 75 -4.38 -0.27 7.55
CA ALA A 75 -5.20 0.80 6.98
C ALA A 75 -4.34 1.95 6.43
N ILE A 76 -3.35 2.42 7.20
CA ILE A 76 -2.43 3.49 6.78
C ILE A 76 -1.64 3.06 5.55
N SER A 77 -1.05 1.87 5.58
CA SER A 77 -0.21 1.35 4.49
C SER A 77 -0.99 1.30 3.17
N ILE A 78 -2.21 0.76 3.21
CA ILE A 78 -3.10 0.63 2.04
C ILE A 78 -3.57 1.99 1.56
N THR A 79 -3.83 2.92 2.47
CA THR A 79 -4.18 4.31 2.13
C THR A 79 -3.05 5.00 1.36
N ILE A 80 -1.81 4.92 1.85
CA ILE A 80 -0.63 5.52 1.20
C ILE A 80 -0.39 4.88 -0.18
N LEU A 81 -0.52 3.56 -0.29
CA LEU A 81 -0.44 2.84 -1.56
C LEU A 81 -1.49 3.35 -2.55
N THR A 82 -2.74 3.43 -2.10
CA THR A 82 -3.87 3.84 -2.95
C THR A 82 -3.71 5.27 -3.45
N LEU A 83 -3.35 6.20 -2.56
CA LEU A 83 -3.16 7.60 -2.93
C LEU A 83 -2.05 7.78 -3.96
N GLY A 84 -0.90 7.12 -3.77
CA GLY A 84 0.19 7.23 -4.74
C GLY A 84 -0.13 6.55 -6.06
N TRP A 85 -0.77 5.38 -6.04
CA TRP A 85 -1.24 4.69 -7.24
C TRP A 85 -2.19 5.58 -8.06
N VAL A 86 -3.24 6.11 -7.43
CA VAL A 86 -4.22 6.99 -8.09
C VAL A 86 -3.53 8.24 -8.65
N THR A 87 -2.62 8.85 -7.89
CA THR A 87 -1.91 10.06 -8.32
C THR A 87 -1.05 9.79 -9.55
N ILE A 88 -0.30 8.69 -9.56
CA ILE A 88 0.58 8.31 -10.68
C ILE A 88 -0.25 7.93 -11.91
N SER A 89 -1.28 7.11 -11.75
CA SER A 89 -2.16 6.71 -12.86
C SER A 89 -2.88 7.91 -13.46
N LEU A 90 -3.39 8.83 -12.63
CA LEU A 90 -4.04 10.05 -13.10
C LEU A 90 -3.05 10.95 -13.84
N ALA A 91 -1.84 11.13 -13.32
CA ALA A 91 -0.79 11.88 -14.00
C ALA A 91 -0.44 11.25 -15.36
N GLY A 92 -0.31 9.93 -15.45
CA GLY A 92 -0.07 9.22 -16.70
C GLY A 92 -1.20 9.37 -17.73
N ILE A 93 -2.46 9.33 -17.28
CA ILE A 93 -3.63 9.60 -18.13
C ILE A 93 -3.59 11.03 -18.66
N LEU A 94 -3.30 12.02 -17.81
CA LEU A 94 -3.26 13.44 -18.18
C LEU A 94 -2.11 13.77 -19.15
N THR A 95 -0.98 13.08 -19.06
CA THR A 95 0.16 13.26 -19.97
C THR A 95 0.07 12.42 -21.24
N GLY A 96 -0.98 11.60 -21.39
CA GLY A 96 -1.14 10.66 -22.50
C GLY A 96 -0.16 9.48 -22.47
N GLN A 97 0.58 9.32 -21.37
CA GLN A 97 1.54 8.23 -21.13
C GLN A 97 0.94 7.25 -20.11
N THR A 98 -0.10 6.52 -20.55
CA THR A 98 -0.71 5.46 -19.72
C THR A 98 0.29 4.32 -19.50
N MET A 99 0.38 3.78 -18.28
CA MET A 99 1.42 2.79 -17.94
C MET A 99 1.26 1.47 -18.70
N THR A 100 0.03 1.13 -19.08
CA THR A 100 -0.30 -0.16 -19.70
C THR A 100 -0.72 -0.03 -21.17
N GLY A 101 -0.94 1.20 -21.66
CA GLY A 101 -1.47 1.44 -23.00
C GLY A 101 -2.97 1.13 -23.16
N LEU A 102 -3.68 0.83 -22.05
CA LEU A 102 -5.09 0.42 -22.06
C LEU A 102 -6.08 1.60 -22.14
N GLY A 103 -5.59 2.85 -22.13
CA GLY A 103 -6.43 4.04 -22.29
C GLY A 103 -7.49 4.18 -21.20
N SER A 104 -8.76 4.36 -21.58
CA SER A 104 -9.87 4.54 -20.64
C SER A 104 -10.13 3.34 -19.74
N LEU A 105 -9.75 2.14 -20.16
CA LEU A 105 -9.84 0.94 -19.34
C LEU A 105 -8.89 1.00 -18.13
N GLU A 106 -7.69 1.58 -18.30
CA GLU A 106 -6.75 1.81 -17.19
C GLU A 106 -7.36 2.72 -16.12
N ALA A 107 -8.13 3.74 -16.54
CA ALA A 107 -8.83 4.64 -15.63
C ALA A 107 -9.89 3.91 -14.81
N VAL A 108 -10.70 3.07 -15.45
CA VAL A 108 -11.75 2.27 -14.78
C VAL A 108 -11.12 1.28 -13.78
N LEU A 109 -10.07 0.57 -14.19
CA LEU A 109 -9.35 -0.37 -13.33
C LEU A 109 -8.70 0.34 -12.13
N THR A 110 -8.07 1.49 -12.37
CA THR A 110 -7.47 2.31 -11.32
C THR A 110 -8.52 2.74 -10.30
N LEU A 111 -9.67 3.23 -10.78
CA LEU A 111 -10.74 3.70 -9.91
C LEU A 111 -11.40 2.55 -9.13
N GLY A 112 -11.63 1.40 -9.78
CA GLY A 112 -12.15 0.20 -9.12
C GLY A 112 -11.20 -0.32 -8.05
N MET A 113 -9.90 -0.36 -8.34
CA MET A 113 -8.88 -0.81 -7.39
C MET A 113 -8.71 0.18 -6.23
N ALA A 114 -8.78 1.48 -6.50
CA ALA A 114 -8.77 2.51 -5.47
C ALA A 114 -10.00 2.45 -4.56
N ALA A 115 -11.19 2.21 -5.12
CA ALA A 115 -12.41 2.01 -4.35
C ALA A 115 -12.32 0.77 -3.46
N TYR A 116 -11.81 -0.34 -4.02
CA TYR A 116 -11.60 -1.58 -3.27
C TYR A 116 -10.62 -1.39 -2.11
N PHE A 117 -9.44 -0.82 -2.37
CA PHE A 117 -8.45 -0.57 -1.33
C PHE A 117 -8.91 0.47 -0.31
N GLY A 118 -9.64 1.50 -0.73
CA GLY A 118 -10.23 2.47 0.17
C GLY A 118 -11.27 1.84 1.11
N TRP A 119 -12.12 0.96 0.57
CA TRP A 119 -13.05 0.18 1.38
C TRP A 119 -12.31 -0.75 2.36
N PHE A 120 -11.32 -1.50 1.89
CA PHE A 120 -10.55 -2.40 2.75
C PHE A 120 -9.75 -1.67 3.84
N ALA A 121 -9.18 -0.49 3.52
CA ALA A 121 -8.53 0.36 4.50
C ALA A 121 -9.52 0.86 5.56
N ARG A 122 -10.76 1.19 5.17
CA ARG A 122 -11.83 1.52 6.11
C ARG A 122 -12.18 0.33 7.01
N GLU A 123 -12.31 -0.88 6.48
CA GLU A 123 -12.55 -2.08 7.30
C GLU A 123 -11.45 -2.27 8.34
N CYS A 124 -10.19 -2.13 7.93
CA CYS A 124 -9.05 -2.17 8.84
C CYS A 124 -9.07 -1.05 9.89
N TRP A 125 -9.59 0.13 9.55
CA TRP A 125 -9.64 1.26 10.47
C TRP A 125 -10.74 1.11 11.54
N VAL A 126 -11.91 0.61 11.13
CA VAL A 126 -13.07 0.40 12.00
C VAL A 126 -12.94 -0.88 12.81
N GLY A 127 -12.10 -1.82 12.37
CA GLY A 127 -11.86 -3.09 13.06
C GLY A 127 -12.85 -4.20 12.66
N GLY A 128 -13.44 -4.10 11.46
CA GLY A 128 -14.42 -5.04 10.94
C GLY A 128 -15.86 -4.52 11.04
N ASP A 129 -16.41 -4.08 9.90
CA ASP A 129 -17.83 -3.82 9.68
C ASP A 129 -18.42 -4.96 8.82
N TRP A 130 -17.71 -5.34 7.76
CA TRP A 130 -18.09 -6.46 6.87
C TRP A 130 -17.21 -7.70 7.02
N ILE A 131 -15.96 -7.52 7.46
CA ILE A 131 -15.03 -8.62 7.76
C ILE A 131 -15.14 -8.90 9.25
N ASP A 132 -15.15 -10.20 9.62
CA ASP A 132 -15.24 -10.66 11.00
C ASP A 132 -14.24 -9.92 11.91
N ASP A 133 -14.75 -9.34 13.00
CA ASP A 133 -14.01 -8.47 13.91
C ASP A 133 -12.85 -9.22 14.59
N ALA A 134 -13.02 -10.53 14.79
CA ALA A 134 -11.98 -11.45 15.24
C ALA A 134 -10.70 -11.37 14.37
N THR A 135 -10.81 -11.02 13.09
CA THR A 135 -9.67 -10.83 12.17
C THR A 135 -8.80 -9.63 12.54
N PHE A 136 -9.39 -8.62 13.19
CA PHE A 136 -8.71 -7.37 13.55
C PHE A 136 -8.26 -7.33 15.01
N THR A 137 -8.72 -8.27 15.84
CA THR A 137 -8.26 -8.39 17.22
C THR A 137 -6.75 -8.65 17.30
N VAL A 138 -6.09 -7.96 18.24
CA VAL A 138 -4.67 -8.12 18.51
C VAL A 138 -4.51 -8.98 19.75
N GLU A 139 -3.75 -10.07 19.63
CA GLU A 139 -3.43 -10.98 20.75
C GLU A 139 -2.27 -10.42 21.60
#